data_AF-A0A380X2Z3-F1
#
_entry.id   AF-A0A380X2Z3-F1
#
_cell.length_a   1.000
_cell.length_b   1.000
_cell.length_c   1.000
_cell.angle_alpha   90.00
_cell.angle_beta   90.00
_cell.angle_gamma   90.00
#
_symmetry.space_group_name_H-M   'P 1'
#
loop_
_entity.id
_entity.type
_entity.pdbx_description
1 polymer ?
#
loop_
_entity_poly.entity_id
_entity_poly.type
_entity_poly.pdbx_seq_one_letter_code
_entity_poly.pdbx_strand_id
1 'polypeptide(L)'
;MKKYELTDEYIEIGFTTKIKLYRIKALVAIASIGVSAGDLGGYVEKESNLDQSGDAWVYDNAVVSGDAVVSGDAVVSGDAVVCERSDIVWFSNVGTEYGTLTVFKTKQGVLWATRGCFSGSVEEFLKKSAEVHDEKTKREYQLLIEVAKSRLNN
;
A
#
# COMPACT_ATOMS: atom_id res chain seq x y z
N MET A 1 4.83 18.73 -11.32
CA MET A 1 4.99 19.09 -9.90
C MET A 1 5.35 17.81 -9.15
N LYS A 2 6.29 17.83 -8.21
CA LYS A 2 6.58 16.63 -7.41
C LYS A 2 5.53 16.49 -6.30
N LYS A 3 5.07 15.26 -6.06
CA LYS A 3 4.12 14.91 -5.01
C LYS A 3 4.82 14.77 -3.65
N TYR A 4 6.03 14.23 -3.65
CA TYR A 4 6.84 14.04 -2.44
C TYR A 4 8.34 14.16 -2.71
N GLU A 5 9.12 14.27 -1.64
CA GLU A 5 10.58 14.18 -1.63
C GLU A 5 11.08 13.06 -0.71
N LEU A 6 12.29 12.57 -0.98
CA LEU A 6 13.04 11.72 -0.05
C LEU A 6 13.77 12.64 0.93
N THR A 7 13.62 12.39 2.23
CA THR A 7 14.31 13.16 3.27
C THR A 7 15.69 12.56 3.58
N ASP A 8 16.47 13.24 4.42
CA ASP A 8 17.74 12.71 4.96
C ASP A 8 17.54 11.67 6.08
N GLU A 9 16.31 11.48 6.58
CA GLU A 9 15.98 10.42 7.52
C GLU A 9 15.93 9.08 6.78
N TYR A 10 16.76 8.13 7.19
CA TYR A 10 16.80 6.80 6.57
C TYR A 10 16.88 5.68 7.60
N ILE A 11 16.43 4.50 7.17
CA ILE A 11 16.67 3.22 7.84
C ILE A 11 17.54 2.34 6.95
N GLU A 12 18.17 1.33 7.56
CA GLU A 12 18.90 0.30 6.83
C GLU A 12 18.26 -1.07 7.05
N ILE A 13 17.96 -1.75 5.95
CA ILE A 13 17.47 -3.13 5.95
C ILE A 13 18.51 -4.08 5.34
N GLY A 14 18.30 -5.38 5.52
CA GLY A 14 19.19 -6.43 4.99
C GLY A 14 20.26 -6.86 5.99
N PHE A 15 20.65 -8.14 5.90
CA PHE A 15 21.69 -8.73 6.74
C PHE A 15 23.07 -8.69 6.06
N THR A 16 23.16 -9.12 4.80
CA THR A 16 24.40 -9.20 4.03
C THR A 16 24.73 -7.90 3.30
N THR A 17 23.77 -7.38 2.54
CA THR A 17 23.84 -6.08 1.88
C THR A 17 22.89 -5.13 2.58
N LYS A 18 23.44 -4.03 3.13
CA LYS A 18 22.64 -2.97 3.73
C LYS A 18 22.04 -2.10 2.62
N ILE A 19 20.72 -1.98 2.60
CA ILE A 19 19.99 -1.11 1.69
C ILE A 19 19.45 0.06 2.51
N LYS A 20 19.69 1.29 2.05
CA LYS A 20 19.15 2.51 2.65
C LYS A 20 17.78 2.82 2.09
N LEU A 21 16.82 3.09 2.98
CA LEU A 21 15.49 3.54 2.60
C LEU A 21 15.21 4.85 3.29
N TYR A 22 14.72 5.81 2.52
CA TYR A 22 14.53 7.19 2.94
C TYR A 22 13.07 7.43 3.26
N ARG A 23 12.82 8.11 4.38
CA ARG A 23 11.50 8.57 4.79
C ARG A 23 10.99 9.54 3.72
N ILE A 24 9.77 9.32 3.23
CA ILE A 24 9.12 10.23 2.29
C ILE A 24 8.44 11.38 3.03
N LYS A 25 8.41 12.56 2.39
CA LYS A 25 7.69 13.73 2.88
C LYS A 25 6.82 14.32 1.77
N ALA A 26 5.54 14.54 2.06
CA ALA A 26 4.61 15.12 1.11
C ALA A 26 4.99 16.58 0.79
N LEU A 27 5.01 16.92 -0.50
CA LEU A 27 5.21 18.30 -0.97
C LEU A 27 3.88 19.00 -1.27
N VAL A 28 2.82 18.23 -1.47
CA VAL A 28 1.46 18.69 -1.76
C VAL A 28 0.46 17.91 -0.90
N ALA A 29 -0.73 18.45 -0.72
CA ALA A 29 -1.81 17.71 -0.09
C ALA A 29 -2.38 16.65 -1.06
N ILE A 30 -2.69 15.47 -0.54
CA ILE A 30 -3.37 14.38 -1.24
C ILE A 30 -4.68 14.11 -0.51
N ALA A 31 -5.69 14.93 -0.81
CA ALA A 31 -6.92 15.00 -0.03
C ALA A 31 -7.73 13.69 -0.01
N SER A 32 -7.67 12.90 -1.08
CA SER A 32 -8.37 11.61 -1.22
C SER A 32 -7.98 10.59 -0.16
N ILE A 33 -6.77 10.70 0.38
CA ILE A 33 -6.22 9.79 1.39
C ILE A 33 -5.85 10.51 2.69
N GLY A 34 -6.08 11.83 2.77
CA GLY A 34 -5.88 12.60 4.01
C GLY A 34 -4.44 13.00 4.29
N VAL A 35 -3.57 13.07 3.27
CA VAL A 35 -2.19 13.55 3.41
C VAL A 35 -2.16 15.07 3.22
N SER A 36 -1.51 15.79 4.14
CA SER A 36 -1.23 17.21 4.04
C SER A 36 0.20 17.46 3.55
N ALA A 37 0.43 18.63 2.94
CA ALA A 37 1.80 19.04 2.59
C ALA A 37 2.66 19.14 3.86
N GLY A 38 3.82 18.49 3.84
CA GLY A 38 4.73 18.38 4.98
C GLY A 38 4.61 17.08 5.77
N ASP A 39 3.55 16.30 5.59
CA ASP A 39 3.36 15.03 6.30
C ASP A 39 4.45 14.01 5.93
N LEU A 40 4.92 13.28 6.93
CA LEU A 40 5.85 12.18 6.76
C LEU A 40 5.06 10.89 6.45
N GLY A 41 5.59 10.10 5.52
CA GLY A 41 5.06 8.77 5.18
C GLY A 41 5.97 7.64 5.65
N GLY A 42 5.92 6.51 4.96
CA GLY A 42 6.84 5.40 5.15
C GLY A 42 8.19 5.63 4.47
N TYR A 43 8.86 4.53 4.14
CA TYR A 43 10.22 4.54 3.63
C TYR A 43 10.30 3.91 2.25
N VAL A 44 11.06 4.54 1.34
CA VAL A 44 11.33 4.00 0.01
C VAL A 44 12.83 4.00 -0.30
N GLU A 45 13.31 3.01 -1.05
CA GLU A 45 14.73 2.93 -1.45
C GLU A 45 15.09 4.03 -2.47
N LYS A 46 14.23 4.23 -3.47
CA LYS A 46 14.45 5.17 -4.58
C LYS A 46 13.12 5.80 -5.01
N GLU A 47 13.21 6.95 -5.68
CA GLU A 47 12.02 7.70 -6.16
C GLU A 47 11.11 6.86 -7.07
N SER A 48 11.64 5.86 -7.78
CA SER A 48 10.80 5.01 -8.65
C SER A 48 9.98 3.94 -7.92
N ASN A 49 10.15 3.76 -6.60
CA ASN A 49 9.34 2.81 -5.83
C ASN A 49 7.94 3.34 -5.49
N LEU A 50 7.75 4.66 -5.52
CA LEU A 50 6.45 5.29 -5.32
C LEU A 50 6.22 6.31 -6.45
N ASP A 51 5.14 6.15 -7.20
CA ASP A 51 4.89 7.01 -8.35
C ASP A 51 4.65 8.47 -7.89
N GLN A 52 5.26 9.43 -8.59
CA GLN A 52 5.02 10.87 -8.37
C GLN A 52 3.65 11.31 -8.92
N SER A 53 3.04 10.50 -9.79
CA SER A 53 1.68 10.69 -10.29
C SER A 53 0.64 9.90 -9.47
N GLY A 54 -0.63 10.30 -9.58
CA GLY A 54 -1.73 9.71 -8.82
C GLY A 54 -1.62 9.90 -7.30
N ASP A 55 -2.54 9.32 -6.57
CA ASP A 55 -2.68 9.52 -5.12
C ASP A 55 -2.01 8.43 -4.28
N ALA A 56 -1.24 7.53 -4.92
CA ALA A 56 -0.53 6.46 -4.23
C ALA A 56 0.36 7.00 -3.08
N TRP A 57 0.37 6.27 -1.96
CA TRP A 57 1.10 6.68 -0.77
C TRP A 57 1.55 5.50 0.10
N VAL A 58 2.64 5.73 0.83
CA VAL A 58 3.19 4.80 1.82
C VAL A 58 3.08 5.48 3.18
N TYR A 59 2.36 4.88 4.12
CA TYR A 59 2.15 5.39 5.48
C TYR A 59 3.05 4.70 6.50
N ASP A 60 3.08 5.27 7.71
CA ASP A 60 3.63 4.65 8.92
C ASP A 60 5.10 4.21 8.78
N ASN A 61 5.39 2.95 9.10
CA ASN A 61 6.72 2.34 8.99
C ASN A 61 6.81 1.41 7.78
N ALA A 62 5.86 1.49 6.85
CA ALA A 62 5.86 0.65 5.67
C ALA A 62 7.08 0.92 4.80
N VAL A 63 7.59 -0.14 4.21
CA VAL A 63 8.81 -0.15 3.42
C VAL A 63 8.50 -0.61 2.00
N VAL A 64 8.93 0.17 1.00
CA VAL A 64 8.91 -0.21 -0.41
C VAL A 64 10.31 -0.09 -1.01
N SER A 65 10.89 -1.20 -1.44
CA SER A 65 12.26 -1.25 -1.98
C SER A 65 12.36 -2.17 -3.19
N GLY A 66 13.57 -2.33 -3.73
CA GLY A 66 13.85 -3.27 -4.80
C GLY A 66 13.10 -2.93 -6.09
N ASP A 67 12.38 -3.93 -6.60
CA ASP A 67 11.63 -3.85 -7.85
C ASP A 67 10.13 -3.55 -7.63
N ALA A 68 9.71 -3.42 -6.37
CA ALA A 68 8.35 -3.02 -6.03
C ALA A 68 8.05 -1.57 -6.47
N VAL A 69 6.83 -1.35 -6.96
CA VAL A 69 6.33 -0.04 -7.36
C VAL A 69 4.91 0.11 -6.84
N VAL A 70 4.64 1.22 -6.14
CA VAL A 70 3.31 1.63 -5.72
C VAL A 70 2.87 2.81 -6.59
N SER A 71 1.77 2.66 -7.32
CA SER A 71 1.28 3.68 -8.26
C SER A 71 -0.26 3.73 -8.32
N GLY A 72 -0.79 4.65 -9.13
CA GLY A 72 -2.22 4.95 -9.16
C GLY A 72 -2.67 5.53 -7.82
N ASP A 73 -3.67 4.90 -7.19
CA ASP A 73 -4.18 5.28 -5.87
C ASP A 73 -3.93 4.19 -4.82
N ALA A 74 -2.89 3.37 -5.02
CA ALA A 74 -2.56 2.29 -4.11
C ALA A 74 -1.99 2.83 -2.79
N VAL A 75 -2.46 2.27 -1.67
CA VAL A 75 -2.04 2.70 -0.32
C VAL A 75 -1.38 1.55 0.43
N VAL A 76 -0.13 1.75 0.82
CA VAL A 76 0.62 0.80 1.67
C VAL A 76 0.76 1.41 3.07
N SER A 77 0.54 0.64 4.13
CA SER A 77 0.53 1.15 5.51
C SER A 77 0.96 0.09 6.54
N GLY A 78 1.07 0.50 7.81
CA GLY A 78 1.49 -0.38 8.90
C GLY A 78 2.95 -0.82 8.80
N ASP A 79 3.21 -2.10 9.08
CA ASP A 79 4.54 -2.72 9.05
C ASP A 79 4.79 -3.49 7.74
N ALA A 80 4.32 -2.94 6.61
CA ALA A 80 4.50 -3.55 5.29
C ALA A 80 5.98 -3.66 4.92
N VAL A 81 6.35 -4.76 4.26
CA VAL A 81 7.67 -4.93 3.65
C VAL A 81 7.45 -5.43 2.22
N VAL A 82 7.51 -4.50 1.27
CA VAL A 82 7.22 -4.76 -0.15
C VAL A 82 8.51 -4.56 -0.94
N CYS A 83 9.16 -5.65 -1.32
CA CYS A 83 10.47 -5.59 -1.99
C CYS A 83 10.38 -6.01 -3.46
N GLU A 84 9.46 -6.92 -3.75
CA GLU A 84 9.28 -7.49 -5.08
C GLU A 84 7.94 -7.05 -5.69
N ARG A 85 7.86 -7.11 -7.03
CA ARG A 85 6.59 -6.92 -7.74
C ARG A 85 5.51 -7.91 -7.33
N SER A 86 5.90 -9.06 -6.75
CA SER A 86 5.00 -10.10 -6.24
C SER A 86 4.61 -9.92 -4.77
N ASP A 87 4.92 -8.78 -4.15
CA ASP A 87 4.56 -8.52 -2.75
C ASP A 87 3.36 -7.56 -2.59
N ILE A 88 2.86 -7.03 -3.70
CA ILE A 88 1.72 -6.11 -3.73
C ILE A 88 0.85 -6.32 -4.97
N VAL A 89 -0.45 -6.08 -4.83
CA VAL A 89 -1.41 -5.94 -5.93
C VAL A 89 -2.43 -4.86 -5.57
N TRP A 90 -2.96 -4.17 -6.57
CA TRP A 90 -4.11 -3.29 -6.37
C TRP A 90 -5.12 -3.41 -7.50
N PHE A 91 -6.36 -3.08 -7.19
CA PHE A 91 -7.50 -3.10 -8.10
C PHE A 91 -8.23 -1.76 -7.97
N SER A 92 -8.41 -1.07 -9.09
CA SER A 92 -9.18 0.17 -9.17
C SER A 92 -10.65 -0.10 -9.50
N ASN A 93 -11.52 0.88 -9.28
CA ASN A 93 -12.95 0.80 -9.59
C ASN A 93 -13.69 -0.28 -8.78
N VAL A 94 -13.29 -0.48 -7.53
CA VAL A 94 -13.79 -1.57 -6.68
C VAL A 94 -14.82 -1.07 -5.66
N GLY A 95 -15.91 -1.84 -5.53
CA GLY A 95 -16.98 -1.59 -4.59
C GLY A 95 -17.84 -0.38 -4.98
N THR A 96 -18.76 -0.01 -4.10
CA THR A 96 -19.78 1.01 -4.39
C THR A 96 -19.24 2.42 -4.62
N GLU A 97 -18.04 2.72 -4.12
CA GLU A 97 -17.38 4.03 -4.26
C GLU A 97 -16.34 4.07 -5.38
N TYR A 98 -16.18 2.99 -6.15
CA TYR A 98 -15.20 2.90 -7.25
C TYR A 98 -13.74 3.18 -6.86
N GLY A 99 -13.38 3.03 -5.59
CA GLY A 99 -12.03 3.26 -5.09
C GLY A 99 -11.07 2.09 -5.31
N THR A 100 -9.87 2.21 -4.74
CA THR A 100 -8.77 1.26 -4.93
C THR A 100 -8.62 0.33 -3.73
N LEU A 101 -8.65 -0.99 -3.97
CA LEU A 101 -8.26 -2.01 -3.00
C LEU A 101 -6.78 -2.32 -3.22
N THR A 102 -5.95 -2.17 -2.18
CA THR A 102 -4.54 -2.59 -2.21
C THR A 102 -4.34 -3.75 -1.26
N VAL A 103 -3.63 -4.78 -1.71
CA VAL A 103 -3.26 -5.94 -0.89
C VAL A 103 -1.75 -6.14 -0.97
N PHE A 104 -1.10 -6.29 0.18
CA PHE A 104 0.35 -6.44 0.26
C PHE A 104 0.77 -7.35 1.43
N LYS A 105 2.04 -7.76 1.43
CA LYS A 105 2.62 -8.54 2.53
C LYS A 105 3.15 -7.65 3.65
N THR A 106 2.84 -8.02 4.87
CA THR A 106 3.49 -7.50 6.09
C THR A 106 4.85 -8.16 6.31
N LYS A 107 5.66 -7.60 7.21
CA LYS A 107 6.91 -8.22 7.66
C LYS A 107 6.75 -9.67 8.14
N GLN A 108 5.59 -10.04 8.69
CA GLN A 108 5.28 -11.38 9.19
C GLN A 108 4.75 -12.31 8.10
N GLY A 109 4.68 -11.88 6.84
CA GLY A 109 4.14 -12.65 5.72
C GLY A 109 2.61 -12.71 5.69
N VAL A 110 1.92 -11.97 6.56
CA VAL A 110 0.45 -11.87 6.56
C VAL A 110 0.01 -10.94 5.44
N LEU A 111 -1.04 -11.33 4.70
CA LEU A 111 -1.67 -10.48 3.71
C LEU A 111 -2.52 -9.40 4.39
N TRP A 112 -2.20 -8.16 4.07
CA TRP A 112 -2.87 -6.96 4.55
C TRP A 112 -3.63 -6.29 3.43
N ALA A 113 -4.79 -5.72 3.73
CA ALA A 113 -5.62 -4.99 2.78
C ALA A 113 -5.86 -3.55 3.26
N THR A 114 -5.80 -2.61 2.33
CA THR A 114 -6.26 -1.23 2.52
C THR A 114 -7.36 -0.92 1.51
N ARG A 115 -8.44 -0.29 1.98
CA ARG A 115 -9.53 0.21 1.13
C ARG A 115 -10.30 1.32 1.86
N GLY A 116 -10.25 2.54 1.33
CA GLY A 116 -10.82 3.70 2.03
C GLY A 116 -10.22 3.82 3.43
N CYS A 117 -11.07 3.94 4.46
CA CYS A 117 -10.60 3.98 5.85
C CYS A 117 -10.26 2.61 6.45
N PHE A 118 -10.46 1.50 5.73
CA PHE A 118 -10.08 0.19 6.21
C PHE A 118 -8.58 -0.04 6.01
N SER A 119 -7.92 -0.51 7.07
CA SER A 119 -6.58 -1.11 7.05
C SER A 119 -6.60 -2.30 8.03
N GLY A 120 -6.25 -3.49 7.57
CA GLY A 120 -6.35 -4.74 8.34
C GLY A 120 -5.93 -5.97 7.56
N SER A 121 -5.95 -7.14 8.19
CA SER A 121 -5.73 -8.41 7.47
C SER A 121 -6.82 -8.65 6.42
N VAL A 122 -6.50 -9.45 5.39
CA VAL A 122 -7.51 -9.84 4.38
C VAL A 122 -8.69 -10.61 4.99
N GLU A 123 -8.49 -11.31 6.11
CA GLU A 123 -9.55 -12.03 6.82
C GLU A 123 -10.51 -11.07 7.53
N GLU A 124 -9.97 -10.08 8.24
CA GLU A 124 -10.77 -9.00 8.84
C GLU A 124 -11.51 -8.19 7.79
N PHE A 125 -10.87 -7.94 6.63
CA PHE A 125 -11.49 -7.23 5.51
C PHE A 125 -12.73 -7.96 5.00
N LEU A 126 -12.60 -9.26 4.72
CA LEU A 126 -13.72 -10.08 4.24
C LEU A 126 -14.82 -10.21 5.31
N LYS A 127 -14.45 -10.34 6.58
CA LYS A 127 -15.43 -10.36 7.69
C LYS A 127 -16.23 -9.07 7.74
N LYS A 128 -15.57 -7.91 7.76
CA LYS A 128 -16.28 -6.61 7.77
C LYS A 128 -17.12 -6.43 6.51
N SER A 129 -16.59 -6.80 5.34
CA SER A 129 -17.34 -6.73 4.08
C SER A 129 -18.63 -7.55 4.14
N ALA A 130 -18.62 -8.71 4.81
CA ALA A 130 -19.80 -9.56 4.93
C ALA A 130 -20.90 -8.95 5.83
N GLU A 131 -20.51 -8.09 6.77
CA GLU A 131 -21.42 -7.41 7.70
C GLU A 131 -22.07 -6.16 7.07
N VAL A 132 -21.36 -5.43 6.21
CA VAL A 132 -21.76 -4.08 5.78
C VAL A 132 -22.25 -3.95 4.34
N HIS A 133 -21.90 -4.88 3.44
CA HIS A 133 -22.21 -4.76 2.01
C HIS A 133 -23.34 -5.69 1.55
N ASP A 134 -23.82 -5.50 0.32
CA ASP A 134 -24.72 -6.43 -0.35
C ASP A 134 -23.97 -7.66 -0.90
N GLU A 135 -24.71 -8.67 -1.37
CA GLU A 135 -24.12 -9.92 -1.89
C GLU A 135 -23.23 -9.70 -3.12
N LYS A 136 -23.55 -8.70 -3.96
CA LYS A 136 -22.77 -8.41 -5.17
C LYS A 136 -21.38 -7.89 -4.77
N THR A 137 -21.32 -6.88 -3.91
CA THR A 137 -20.05 -6.27 -3.46
C THR A 137 -19.25 -7.22 -2.57
N LYS A 138 -19.90 -8.02 -1.71
CA LYS A 138 -19.22 -9.10 -0.98
C LYS A 138 -18.51 -10.06 -1.93
N ARG A 139 -19.22 -10.52 -2.98
CA ARG A 139 -18.66 -11.48 -3.93
C ARG A 139 -17.52 -10.87 -4.74
N GLU A 140 -17.64 -9.61 -5.15
CA GLU A 140 -16.56 -8.86 -5.80
C GLU A 140 -15.30 -8.84 -4.92
N TYR A 141 -15.41 -8.43 -3.66
CA TYR A 141 -14.26 -8.41 -2.75
C TYR A 141 -13.65 -9.79 -2.52
N GLN A 142 -14.47 -10.85 -2.36
CA GLN A 142 -13.98 -12.22 -2.25
C GLN A 142 -13.13 -12.63 -3.46
N LEU A 143 -13.62 -12.36 -4.68
CA LEU A 143 -12.91 -12.70 -5.92
C LEU A 143 -11.58 -11.95 -6.03
N LEU A 144 -11.56 -10.66 -5.70
CA LEU A 144 -10.33 -9.86 -5.74
C LEU A 144 -9.30 -10.33 -4.70
N ILE A 145 -9.76 -10.70 -3.49
CA ILE A 145 -8.89 -11.28 -2.47
C ILE A 145 -8.39 -12.68 -2.88
N GLU A 146 -9.18 -13.49 -3.56
CA GLU A 146 -8.74 -14.77 -4.12
C GLU A 146 -7.61 -14.57 -5.16
N VAL A 147 -7.77 -13.59 -6.06
CA VAL A 147 -6.71 -13.21 -7.01
C VAL A 147 -5.47 -12.72 -6.28
N ALA A 148 -5.62 -11.88 -5.25
CA ALA A 148 -4.49 -11.39 -4.45
C ALA A 148 -3.76 -12.55 -3.75
N LYS A 149 -4.49 -13.46 -3.09
CA LYS A 149 -3.92 -14.66 -2.47
C LYS A 149 -3.16 -15.51 -3.47
N SER A 150 -3.72 -15.75 -4.66
CA SER A 150 -3.05 -16.53 -5.72
C SER A 150 -1.76 -15.89 -6.23
N ARG A 151 -1.61 -14.56 -6.14
CA ARG A 151 -0.41 -13.85 -6.60
C ARG A 151 0.64 -13.70 -5.49
N LEU A 152 0.18 -13.49 -4.27
CA LEU A 152 1.04 -13.12 -3.14
C LEU A 152 1.47 -14.33 -2.31
N ASN A 153 0.66 -15.39 -2.21
CA ASN A 153 1.07 -16.62 -1.53
C ASN A 153 1.92 -17.48 -2.48
N ASN A 154 3.23 -17.22 -2.51
CA ASN A 154 4.25 -18.12 -3.08
C ASN A 154 5.05 -18.74 -1.95
#